data_AF-A0A7T1IB12-F1
#
_entry.id   AF-A0A7T1IB12-F1
#
_cell.length_a   1.000
_cell.length_b   1.000
_cell.length_c   1.000
_cell.angle_alpha   90.00
_cell.angle_beta   90.00
_cell.angle_gamma   90.00
#
_symmetry.space_group_name_H-M   'P 1'
#
loop_
_entity.id
_entity.type
_entity.pdbx_description
1 polymer ?
#
loop_
_entity_poly.entity_id
_entity_poly.type
_entity_poly.pdbx_seq_one_letter_code
_entity_poly.pdbx_strand_id
1 'polypeptide(L)'
;MSAPPAGIPEADWLLWPATAKAFIVAQQQEIEEHRNQLVALATELAQLRERIGRSSRNSSKPPSSDGPGFKPPERRKGSGRKRGAQPGHPGSGPELLPIERVDEVVEHHPDACRRCGTLLAGEDPQPAPPGD
;
A
#
# COMPACT_ATOMS: atom_id res chain seq x y z
N MET A 1 -28.78 11.50 -48.01
CA MET A 1 -29.95 11.90 -47.21
C MET A 1 -29.66 11.48 -45.78
N SER A 2 -29.63 12.43 -44.82
CA SER A 2 -29.34 12.09 -43.42
C SER A 2 -30.45 11.23 -42.82
N ALA A 3 -30.07 10.23 -42.03
CA ALA A 3 -31.00 9.36 -41.31
C ALA A 3 -31.88 10.17 -40.33
N PRO A 4 -33.12 9.70 -40.04
CA PRO A 4 -33.97 10.35 -39.05
C PRO A 4 -33.33 10.28 -37.66
N PRO A 5 -33.41 11.37 -36.87
CA PRO A 5 -32.96 11.36 -35.49
C PRO A 5 -33.85 10.43 -34.63
N ALA A 6 -33.27 9.89 -33.56
CA ALA A 6 -33.96 8.95 -32.69
C ALA A 6 -35.31 9.51 -32.17
N GLY A 7 -36.37 8.70 -32.28
CA GLY A 7 -37.72 9.07 -31.86
C GLY A 7 -38.58 9.75 -32.92
N ILE A 8 -38.07 9.99 -34.13
CA ILE A 8 -38.84 10.54 -35.25
C ILE A 8 -39.12 9.44 -36.30
N PRO A 9 -40.40 9.16 -36.63
CA PRO A 9 -40.74 8.23 -37.72
C PRO A 9 -40.14 8.68 -39.05
N GLU A 10 -39.65 7.74 -39.86
CA GLU A 10 -38.98 8.05 -41.12
C GLU A 10 -39.90 8.76 -42.12
N ALA A 11 -41.20 8.44 -42.13
CA ALA A 11 -42.19 9.11 -42.96
C ALA A 11 -42.30 10.62 -42.63
N ASP A 12 -42.33 10.97 -41.34
CA ASP A 12 -42.40 12.36 -40.88
C ASP A 12 -41.10 13.09 -41.18
N TRP A 13 -39.97 12.42 -40.96
CA TRP A 13 -38.67 12.96 -41.31
C TRP A 13 -38.58 13.27 -42.81
N LEU A 14 -39.06 12.41 -43.70
CA LEU A 14 -39.01 12.70 -45.13
C LEU A 14 -39.82 13.95 -45.52
N LEU A 15 -40.95 14.18 -44.86
CA LEU A 15 -41.85 15.33 -45.11
C LEU A 15 -41.32 16.67 -44.59
N TRP A 16 -40.32 16.68 -43.70
CA TRP A 16 -39.84 17.92 -43.11
C TRP A 16 -39.08 18.83 -44.09
N PRO A 17 -39.15 20.17 -43.92
CA PRO A 17 -38.33 21.11 -44.67
C PRO A 17 -36.84 20.84 -44.47
N ALA A 18 -36.04 20.98 -45.53
CA ALA A 18 -34.59 20.74 -45.47
C ALA A 18 -33.87 21.62 -44.43
N THR A 19 -34.36 22.86 -44.23
CA THR A 19 -33.82 23.79 -43.22
C THR A 19 -34.01 23.29 -41.79
N ALA A 20 -35.18 22.72 -41.48
CA ALA A 20 -35.46 22.14 -40.16
C ALA A 20 -34.57 20.91 -39.90
N LYS A 21 -34.39 20.05 -40.90
CA LYS A 21 -33.47 18.89 -40.81
C LYS A 21 -32.04 19.32 -40.54
N ALA A 22 -31.56 20.31 -41.30
CA ALA A 22 -30.21 20.84 -41.14
C ALA A 22 -30.00 21.43 -39.74
N PHE A 23 -30.96 22.19 -39.22
CA PHE A 23 -30.89 22.75 -37.88
C PHE A 23 -30.82 21.66 -36.80
N ILE A 24 -31.66 20.63 -36.87
CA ILE A 24 -31.65 19.55 -35.88
C ILE A 24 -30.36 18.74 -35.91
N VAL A 25 -29.85 18.43 -37.10
CA VAL A 25 -28.55 17.76 -37.24
C VAL A 25 -27.42 18.60 -36.65
N ALA A 26 -27.41 19.91 -36.91
CA ALA A 26 -26.42 20.82 -36.33
C ALA A 26 -26.52 20.87 -34.79
N GLN A 27 -27.73 20.94 -34.25
CA GLN A 27 -27.95 20.91 -32.80
C GLN A 27 -27.51 19.57 -32.17
N GLN A 28 -27.72 18.44 -32.84
CA GLN A 28 -27.23 17.16 -32.36
C GLN A 28 -25.71 17.08 -32.33
N GLN A 29 -25.04 17.65 -33.33
CA GLN A 29 -23.57 17.74 -33.35
C GLN A 29 -23.05 18.59 -32.19
N GLU A 30 -23.68 19.74 -31.93
CA GLU A 30 -23.32 20.61 -30.82
C GLU A 30 -23.53 19.94 -29.45
N ILE A 31 -24.63 19.20 -29.28
CA ILE A 31 -24.89 18.40 -28.07
C ILE A 31 -23.81 17.35 -27.87
N GLU A 32 -23.40 16.65 -28.93
CA GLU A 32 -22.39 15.60 -28.83
C GLU A 32 -21.01 16.17 -28.52
N GLU A 33 -20.65 17.31 -29.12
CA GLU A 33 -19.44 18.04 -28.78
C GLU A 33 -19.41 18.44 -27.30
N HIS A 34 -20.50 19.05 -26.80
CA HIS A 34 -20.60 19.41 -25.38
C HIS A 34 -20.54 18.19 -24.45
N ARG A 35 -21.13 17.05 -24.82
CA ARG A 35 -21.02 15.80 -24.05
C ARG A 35 -19.59 15.32 -23.97
N ASN A 36 -18.85 15.33 -25.09
CA ASN A 36 -17.46 14.93 -25.13
C ASN A 36 -16.58 15.83 -24.24
N GLN A 37 -16.81 17.16 -24.29
CA GLN A 37 -16.12 18.11 -23.42
C GLN A 37 -16.42 17.86 -21.94
N LEU A 38 -17.69 17.60 -21.58
CA LEU A 38 -18.07 17.27 -20.20
C LEU A 38 -17.39 15.99 -19.70
N VAL A 39 -17.32 14.95 -20.54
CA VAL A 39 -16.63 13.69 -20.18
C VAL A 39 -15.13 13.93 -19.99
N ALA A 40 -14.49 14.69 -20.88
CA ALA A 40 -13.08 15.04 -20.76
C ALA A 40 -12.79 15.80 -19.45
N LEU A 41 -13.56 16.86 -19.19
CA LEU A 41 -13.42 17.68 -17.98
C LEU A 41 -13.71 16.88 -16.70
N ALA A 42 -14.74 16.03 -16.71
CA ALA A 42 -15.06 15.17 -15.57
C ALA A 42 -13.91 14.19 -15.26
N THR A 43 -13.29 13.65 -16.32
CA THR A 43 -12.13 12.75 -16.21
C THR A 43 -10.92 13.48 -15.63
N GLU A 44 -10.61 14.68 -16.14
CA GLU A 44 -9.51 15.49 -15.62
C GLU A 44 -9.74 15.89 -14.16
N LEU A 45 -10.95 16.32 -13.81
CA LEU A 45 -11.33 16.63 -12.43
C LEU A 45 -11.19 15.42 -11.51
N ALA A 46 -11.61 14.23 -11.95
CA ALA A 46 -11.47 13.01 -11.17
C ALA A 46 -9.97 12.70 -10.91
N GLN A 47 -9.13 12.78 -11.94
CA GLN A 47 -7.69 12.56 -11.80
C GLN A 47 -7.03 13.60 -10.88
N LEU A 48 -7.38 14.88 -11.02
CA LEU A 48 -6.85 15.94 -10.16
C LEU A 48 -7.27 15.74 -8.70
N ARG A 49 -8.55 15.41 -8.46
CA ARG A 49 -9.06 15.10 -7.12
C ARG A 49 -8.36 13.89 -6.52
N GLU A 50 -8.10 12.85 -7.30
CA GLU A 50 -7.34 11.69 -6.84
C GLU A 50 -5.91 12.08 -6.45
N ARG A 51 -5.22 12.87 -7.28
CA ARG A 51 -3.86 13.35 -7.00
C ARG A 51 -3.81 14.17 -5.72
N ILE A 52 -4.76 15.09 -5.51
CA ILE A 52 -4.84 15.92 -4.31
C ILE A 52 -5.20 15.08 -3.07
N GLY A 53 -6.09 14.10 -3.22
CA GLY A 53 -6.50 13.22 -2.12
C GLY A 53 -5.43 12.21 -1.72
N ARG A 54 -4.40 11.98 -2.55
CA ARG A 54 -3.35 11.01 -2.31
C ARG A 54 -2.34 11.54 -1.28
N SER A 55 -2.19 10.82 -0.18
CA SER A 55 -1.21 11.09 0.89
C SER A 55 -0.56 9.78 1.35
N SER A 56 0.50 9.85 2.16
CA SER A 56 1.09 8.65 2.78
C SER A 56 0.08 7.79 3.54
N ARG A 57 -1.03 8.37 4.00
CA ARG A 57 -2.10 7.68 4.75
C ARG A 57 -2.93 6.71 3.91
N ASN A 58 -3.02 6.93 2.60
CA ASN A 58 -3.92 6.17 1.72
C ASN A 58 -3.23 5.65 0.44
N SER A 59 -1.91 5.75 0.33
CA SER A 59 -1.20 5.41 -0.93
C SER A 59 0.04 4.54 -0.79
N SER A 60 0.29 3.95 0.39
CA SER A 60 1.49 3.15 0.69
C SER A 60 2.83 3.86 0.44
N LYS A 61 2.80 5.16 0.11
CA LYS A 61 3.96 6.03 -0.03
C LYS A 61 4.50 6.40 1.35
N PRO A 62 5.83 6.58 1.50
CA PRO A 62 6.39 6.99 2.76
C PRO A 62 5.90 8.41 3.13
N PRO A 63 5.75 8.73 4.43
CA PRO A 63 5.36 10.07 4.90
C PRO A 63 6.30 11.20 4.45
N SER A 64 7.55 10.87 4.10
CA SER A 64 8.51 11.81 3.53
C SER A 64 8.15 12.30 2.12
N SER A 65 7.21 11.64 1.43
CA SER A 65 6.69 12.05 0.13
C SER A 65 5.55 13.05 0.20
N ASP A 66 5.00 13.32 1.39
CA ASP A 66 3.97 14.35 1.55
C ASP A 66 4.63 15.75 1.54
N GLY A 67 3.98 16.73 0.89
CA GLY A 67 4.53 18.07 0.70
C GLY A 67 4.61 18.94 1.97
N PRO A 68 5.32 20.09 1.90
CA PRO A 68 5.45 21.02 3.03
C PRO A 68 4.07 21.49 3.50
N GLY A 69 3.75 21.23 4.77
CA GLY A 69 2.43 21.51 5.37
C GLY A 69 1.67 20.25 5.81
N PHE A 70 2.08 19.06 5.36
CA PHE A 70 1.54 17.81 5.89
C PHE A 70 2.02 17.60 7.33
N LYS A 71 1.09 17.56 8.28
CA LYS A 71 1.37 17.19 9.67
C LYS A 71 1.26 15.67 9.80
N PRO A 72 2.36 14.95 10.12
CA PRO A 72 2.27 13.55 10.47
C PRO A 72 1.27 13.36 11.62
N PRO A 73 0.53 12.24 11.65
CA PRO A 73 -0.32 11.97 12.79
C PRO A 73 0.51 11.95 14.07
N GLU A 74 -0.06 12.49 15.15
CA GLU A 74 0.58 12.42 16.46
C GLU A 74 0.88 10.97 16.81
N ARG A 75 2.16 10.69 17.08
CA ARG A 75 2.56 9.35 17.52
C ARG A 75 1.85 9.08 18.84
N ARG A 76 1.08 7.99 18.90
CA ARG A 76 0.49 7.54 20.17
C ARG A 76 1.62 7.40 21.19
N LYS A 77 1.41 7.95 22.39
CA LYS A 77 2.33 7.75 23.50
C LYS A 77 2.53 6.26 23.68
N GLY A 78 3.79 5.84 23.74
CA GLY A 78 4.14 4.44 24.00
C GLY A 78 3.48 3.99 25.30
N SER A 79 3.14 2.70 25.40
CA SER A 79 2.41 2.15 26.55
C SER A 79 3.15 2.25 27.89
N GLY A 80 4.40 2.74 27.89
CA GLY A 80 5.29 2.76 29.05
C GLY A 80 5.79 1.37 29.47
N ARG A 81 5.32 0.30 28.82
CA ARG A 81 5.70 -1.08 29.13
C ARG A 81 7.07 -1.38 28.56
N LYS A 82 7.90 -2.06 29.36
CA LYS A 82 9.19 -2.59 28.88
C LYS A 82 8.94 -3.58 27.73
N ARG A 83 9.86 -3.63 26.77
CA ARG A 83 9.86 -4.63 25.70
C ARG A 83 9.96 -6.03 26.31
N GLY A 84 9.20 -6.99 25.78
CA GLY A 84 9.18 -8.38 26.24
C GLY A 84 7.97 -8.78 27.08
N ALA A 85 7.96 -10.03 27.51
CA ALA A 85 6.96 -10.59 28.42
C ALA A 85 6.89 -9.75 29.70
N GLN A 86 5.68 -9.43 30.12
CA GLN A 86 5.47 -8.65 31.34
C GLN A 86 5.65 -9.55 32.58
N PRO A 87 6.00 -8.99 33.75
CA PRO A 87 6.04 -9.78 34.98
C PRO A 87 4.71 -10.55 35.19
N GLY A 88 4.80 -11.85 35.46
CA GLY A 88 3.65 -12.75 35.62
C GLY A 88 3.09 -13.33 34.32
N HIS A 89 3.63 -12.98 33.16
CA HIS A 89 3.23 -13.60 31.90
C HIS A 89 3.79 -15.04 31.84
N PRO A 90 2.94 -16.08 31.71
CA PRO A 90 3.43 -17.44 31.55
C PRO A 90 4.24 -17.53 30.26
N GLY A 91 5.44 -18.09 30.35
CA GLY A 91 6.24 -18.42 29.18
C GLY A 91 5.47 -19.41 28.31
N SER A 92 5.42 -19.16 27.01
CA SER A 92 4.87 -20.10 26.02
C SER A 92 6.05 -20.68 25.26
N GLY A 93 6.32 -21.95 25.48
CA GLY A 93 7.39 -22.68 24.83
C GLY A 93 7.30 -24.15 25.22
N PRO A 94 7.95 -25.04 24.45
CA PRO A 94 8.11 -26.42 24.87
C PRO A 94 8.82 -26.45 26.23
N GLU A 95 8.41 -27.40 27.07
CA GLU A 95 9.13 -27.70 28.31
C GLU A 95 10.58 -28.06 27.93
N LEU A 96 11.55 -27.45 28.61
CA LEU A 96 12.95 -27.79 28.41
C LEU A 96 13.13 -29.26 28.80
N LEU A 97 13.47 -30.09 27.82
CA LEU A 97 13.69 -31.50 28.06
C LEU A 97 14.96 -31.70 28.90
N PRO A 98 14.95 -32.63 29.86
CA PRO A 98 16.17 -33.02 30.56
C PRO A 98 17.11 -33.73 29.58
N ILE A 99 18.42 -33.72 29.88
CA ILE A 99 19.46 -34.18 28.92
C ILE A 99 19.31 -35.65 28.56
N GLU A 100 18.68 -36.46 29.41
CA GLU A 100 18.43 -37.89 29.16
C GLU A 100 17.33 -38.12 28.12
N ARG A 101 16.56 -37.08 27.75
CA ARG A 101 15.44 -37.14 26.80
C ARG A 101 15.73 -36.43 25.48
N VAL A 102 16.95 -35.96 25.24
CA VAL A 102 17.34 -35.35 23.97
C VAL A 102 17.87 -36.41 23.02
N ASP A 103 17.59 -36.27 21.72
CA ASP A 103 18.06 -37.23 20.70
C ASP A 103 19.57 -37.11 20.46
N GLU A 104 20.12 -35.89 20.55
CA GLU A 104 21.52 -35.58 20.28
C GLU A 104 21.96 -34.37 21.11
N VAL A 105 23.19 -34.42 21.63
CA VAL A 105 23.87 -33.28 22.26
C VAL A 105 25.00 -32.85 21.34
N VAL A 106 24.86 -31.65 20.76
CA VAL A 106 25.90 -31.04 19.91
C VAL A 106 26.62 -29.97 20.71
N GLU A 107 27.90 -30.17 20.97
CA GLU A 107 28.74 -29.18 21.62
C GLU A 107 29.13 -28.07 20.63
N HIS A 108 28.93 -26.82 21.03
CA HIS A 108 29.30 -25.65 20.25
C HIS A 108 30.42 -24.89 20.95
N HIS A 109 31.63 -24.97 20.41
CA HIS A 109 32.76 -24.16 20.81
C HIS A 109 33.15 -23.18 19.68
N PRO A 110 33.66 -21.98 20.02
CA PRO A 110 34.13 -21.04 19.00
C PRO A 110 35.46 -21.51 18.38
N ASP A 111 35.61 -21.39 17.06
CA ASP A 111 36.86 -21.71 16.36
C ASP A 111 37.95 -20.64 16.58
N ALA A 112 37.55 -19.43 16.95
CA ALA A 112 38.45 -18.29 17.13
C ALA A 112 38.03 -17.41 18.30
N CYS A 113 39.02 -16.78 18.93
CA CYS A 113 38.79 -15.83 20.02
C CYS A 113 38.01 -14.61 19.51
N ARG A 114 36.85 -14.32 20.12
CA ARG A 114 36.02 -13.17 19.74
C ARG A 114 36.73 -11.81 19.85
N ARG A 115 37.79 -11.72 20.67
CA ARG A 115 38.50 -10.45 20.93
C ARG A 115 39.69 -10.22 19.99
N CYS A 116 40.50 -11.24 19.73
CA CYS A 116 41.73 -11.11 18.93
C CYS A 116 41.73 -11.91 17.62
N GLY A 117 40.74 -12.76 17.38
CA GLY A 117 40.63 -13.56 16.16
C GLY A 117 41.62 -14.73 16.06
N THR A 118 42.47 -14.94 17.06
CA THR A 118 43.37 -16.10 17.10
C THR A 118 42.57 -17.40 17.12
N LEU A 119 42.97 -18.36 16.28
CA LEU A 119 42.37 -19.69 16.26
C LEU A 119 42.55 -20.37 17.63
N LEU A 120 41.45 -20.88 18.15
CA LEU A 120 41.43 -21.64 19.39
C LEU A 120 41.68 -23.11 19.05
N ALA A 121 42.57 -23.75 19.79
CA ALA A 121 42.89 -25.16 19.63
C ALA A 121 42.96 -25.85 21.00
N GLY A 122 42.43 -27.06 21.06
CA GLY A 122 42.35 -27.86 22.29
C GLY A 122 41.03 -27.71 23.05
N GLU A 123 40.85 -28.55 24.05
CA GLU A 123 39.73 -28.51 25.00
C GLU A 123 40.17 -27.82 26.29
N ASP A 124 39.30 -26.95 26.81
CA ASP A 124 39.45 -26.43 28.17
C ASP A 124 38.60 -27.29 29.12
N PRO A 125 39.21 -28.15 29.96
CA PRO A 125 38.47 -28.98 30.89
C PRO A 125 37.81 -28.18 32.02
N GLN A 126 38.14 -26.90 32.18
CA GLN A 126 37.58 -26.05 33.22
C GLN A 126 37.31 -24.62 32.71
N PRO A 127 36.33 -24.46 31.80
CA PRO A 127 36.04 -23.17 31.19
C PRO A 127 35.58 -22.17 32.26
N ALA A 128 36.27 -21.05 32.36
CA ALA A 128 35.85 -19.95 33.23
C ALA A 128 34.51 -19.37 32.73
N PRO A 129 33.58 -19.01 33.63
CA PRO A 129 32.35 -18.33 33.23
C PRO A 129 32.68 -17.02 32.52
N PRO A 130 31.89 -16.60 31.51
CA PRO A 130 32.09 -15.33 30.84
C PRO A 130 32.03 -14.20 31.89
N GLY A 131 33.13 -13.46 32.03
CA GLY A 131 33.18 -12.28 32.90
C GLY A 131 32.26 -11.17 32.36
N ASP A 132 31.49 -10.58 33.27
CA ASP A 132 30.57 -9.45 33.02
C ASP A 132 31.29 -8.20 32.46
#